data_AF-A0A5K1FEG8-F1
#
_entry.id   AF-A0A5K1FEG8-F1
#
_cell.length_a   1.000
_cell.length_b   1.000
_cell.length_c   1.000
_cell.angle_alpha   90.00
_cell.angle_beta   90.00
_cell.angle_gamma   90.00
#
_symmetry.space_group_name_H-M   'P 1'
#
loop_
_entity.id
_entity.type
_entity.pdbx_description
1 polymer ?
#
loop_
_entity_poly.entity_id
_entity_poly.type
_entity_poly.pdbx_seq_one_letter_code
_entity_poly.pdbx_strand_id
1 'polypeptide(L)'
;VACGRRPIEPERPSDKMILVELVHSMWKGGRILDAMDKRLGTSFVVEEAELVLKLGLLCSQSAPESRPNMRQLTQFLNGDVPLQDLEHQNL
;
A
#
# COMPACT_ATOMS: atom_id res chain seq x y z
N VAL A 1 -2.07 -3.87 -8.35
CA VAL A 1 -1.14 -4.99 -8.64
C VAL A 1 -1.08 -5.93 -7.43
N ALA A 2 -0.40 -5.56 -6.34
CA ALA A 2 -0.24 -6.40 -5.14
C ALA A 2 -1.55 -6.97 -4.58
N CYS A 3 -2.62 -6.17 -4.55
CA CYS A 3 -3.90 -6.59 -3.98
C CYS A 3 -4.78 -7.44 -4.93
N GLY A 4 -4.47 -7.53 -6.23
CA GLY A 4 -5.31 -8.24 -7.20
C GLY A 4 -6.71 -7.64 -7.44
N ARG A 5 -6.96 -6.42 -6.95
CA ARG A 5 -8.27 -5.75 -6.92
C ARG A 5 -8.30 -4.48 -7.76
N ARG A 6 -9.49 -4.05 -8.16
CA ARG A 6 -9.68 -2.77 -8.84
C ARG A 6 -9.61 -1.62 -7.81
N PRO A 7 -9.11 -0.43 -8.17
CA PRO A 7 -9.05 0.71 -7.24
C PRO A 7 -10.43 1.13 -6.71
N ILE A 8 -11.48 0.98 -7.53
CA ILE A 8 -12.87 1.23 -7.20
C ILE A 8 -13.67 -0.02 -7.61
N GLU A 9 -14.37 -0.63 -6.67
CA GLU A 9 -15.27 -1.76 -6.93
C GLU A 9 -16.73 -1.33 -6.70
N PRO A 10 -17.61 -1.46 -7.70
CA PRO A 10 -19.00 -1.02 -7.60
C PRO A 10 -19.94 -2.02 -6.91
N GLU A 11 -19.50 -3.24 -6.58
CA GLU A 11 -20.39 -4.28 -6.07
C GLU A 11 -20.61 -4.21 -4.56
N ARG A 12 -21.50 -3.29 -4.15
CA ARG A 12 -22.51 -3.41 -3.08
C ARG A 12 -23.42 -2.16 -3.13
N PRO A 13 -24.75 -2.27 -2.98
CA PRO A 13 -25.67 -1.13 -3.14
C PRO A 13 -25.44 0.06 -2.20
N SER A 14 -24.65 -0.09 -1.13
CA SER A 14 -24.53 0.92 -0.06
C SER A 14 -23.11 1.45 0.22
N ASP A 15 -22.05 0.83 -0.30
CA ASP A 15 -20.68 1.31 -0.06
C ASP A 15 -19.79 1.07 -1.28
N LYS A 16 -19.45 2.15 -1.99
CA LYS A 16 -18.33 2.13 -2.94
C LYS A 16 -17.07 1.90 -2.14
N MET A 17 -16.43 0.76 -2.33
CA MET A 17 -15.17 0.49 -1.63
C MET A 17 -14.01 1.09 -2.42
N ILE A 18 -13.25 1.98 -1.78
CA ILE A 18 -12.03 2.58 -2.31
C ILE A 18 -10.84 1.77 -1.78
N LEU A 19 -10.02 1.23 -2.71
CA LEU A 19 -8.94 0.31 -2.34
C LEU A 19 -7.92 0.95 -1.41
N VAL A 20 -7.52 2.20 -1.66
CA VAL A 20 -6.51 2.88 -0.82
C VAL A 20 -6.99 3.06 0.62
N GLU A 21 -8.26 3.40 0.83
CA GLU A 21 -8.84 3.55 2.18
C GLU A 21 -8.88 2.21 2.92
N LEU A 22 -9.22 1.12 2.22
CA LEU A 22 -9.18 -0.21 2.79
C LEU A 22 -7.77 -0.59 3.24
N VAL A 23 -6.76 -0.43 2.36
CA VAL A 23 -5.36 -0.76 2.68
C VAL A 23 -4.85 0.10 3.84
N HIS A 24 -5.23 1.37 3.87
CA HIS A 24 -4.88 2.29 4.96
C HIS A 24 -5.47 1.82 6.30
N SER A 25 -6.73 1.40 6.32
CA SER A 25 -7.36 0.85 7.53
C SER A 25 -6.69 -0.44 8.02
N MET A 26 -6.27 -1.31 7.10
CA MET A 26 -5.53 -2.53 7.40
C MET A 26 -4.15 -2.22 7.98
N TRP A 27 -3.45 -1.22 7.44
CA TRP A 27 -2.18 -0.76 7.97
C TRP A 27 -2.31 -0.17 9.38
N LYS A 28 -3.28 0.71 9.62
CA LYS A 28 -3.58 1.24 10.98
C LYS A 28 -3.93 0.14 11.98
N GLY A 29 -4.52 -0.96 11.51
CA GLY A 29 -4.83 -2.14 12.31
C GLY A 29 -3.68 -3.13 12.48
N GLY A 30 -2.47 -2.85 11.98
CA GLY A 30 -1.32 -3.77 12.05
C GLY A 30 -1.45 -5.02 11.18
N ARG A 31 -2.30 -4.98 10.15
CA ARG A 31 -2.67 -6.12 9.30
C ARG A 31 -2.54 -5.81 7.82
N ILE A 32 -1.54 -5.00 7.43
CA ILE A 32 -1.40 -4.53 6.04
C ILE A 32 -1.31 -5.69 5.04
N LEU A 33 -0.71 -6.82 5.42
CA LEU A 33 -0.59 -8.02 4.59
C LEU A 33 -1.94 -8.65 4.22
N ASP A 34 -3.01 -8.39 4.97
CA ASP A 34 -4.38 -8.84 4.63
C ASP A 34 -4.88 -8.22 3.30
N ALA A 35 -4.21 -7.17 2.81
CA ALA A 35 -4.49 -6.53 1.53
C ALA A 35 -3.93 -7.29 0.31
N MET A 36 -3.02 -8.25 0.51
CA MET A 36 -2.40 -8.99 -0.60
C MET A 36 -3.43 -9.80 -1.39
N ASP A 37 -3.16 -9.98 -2.70
CA ASP A 37 -3.97 -10.83 -3.56
C ASP A 37 -4.05 -12.25 -2.98
N LYS A 38 -5.25 -12.64 -2.54
CA LYS A 38 -5.50 -13.94 -1.91
C LYS A 38 -5.12 -15.11 -2.81
N ARG A 39 -5.06 -14.93 -4.13
CA ARG A 39 -4.63 -15.96 -5.09
C ARG A 39 -3.15 -16.29 -4.99
N LEU A 40 -2.33 -15.42 -4.40
CA LEU A 40 -0.90 -15.67 -4.19
C LEU A 40 -0.64 -16.62 -3.01
N GLY A 41 -1.59 -16.77 -2.07
CA GLY A 41 -1.41 -17.59 -0.88
C GLY A 41 -0.19 -17.11 -0.07
N THR A 42 0.82 -17.97 0.09
CA THR A 42 2.10 -17.64 0.73
C THR A 42 3.24 -17.40 -0.28
N SER A 43 2.90 -17.23 -1.56
CA SER A 43 3.88 -17.13 -2.67
C SER A 43 4.36 -15.69 -2.87
N PHE A 44 4.88 -15.08 -1.81
CA PHE A 44 5.52 -13.76 -1.85
C PHE A 44 6.51 -13.61 -0.70
N VAL A 45 7.51 -12.74 -0.87
CA VAL A 45 8.41 -12.34 0.22
C VAL A 45 7.67 -11.32 1.08
N VAL A 46 7.57 -11.58 2.39
CA VAL A 46 6.74 -10.79 3.32
C VAL A 46 7.20 -9.34 3.36
N GLU A 47 8.51 -9.13 3.42
CA GLU A 47 9.15 -7.82 3.53
C GLU A 47 8.91 -6.99 2.25
N GLU A 48 8.99 -7.63 1.07
CA GLU A 48 8.70 -6.97 -0.21
C GLU A 48 7.20 -6.62 -0.33
N ALA A 49 6.32 -7.52 0.12
CA ALA A 49 4.88 -7.29 0.11
C ALA A 49 4.48 -6.11 1.02
N GLU A 50 5.03 -6.06 2.23
CA GLU A 50 4.84 -4.90 3.10
C GLU A 50 5.36 -3.62 2.48
N LEU A 51 6.57 -3.66 1.90
CA LEU A 51 7.20 -2.50 1.27
C LEU A 51 6.31 -1.93 0.16
N VAL A 52 5.83 -2.76 -0.78
CA VAL A 52 5.03 -2.27 -1.91
C VAL A 52 3.66 -1.75 -1.48
N LEU A 53 3.06 -2.33 -0.42
CA LEU A 53 1.80 -1.84 0.13
C LEU A 53 1.99 -0.49 0.83
N LYS A 54 3.04 -0.36 1.65
CA LYS A 54 3.44 0.90 2.31
C LYS A 54 3.75 2.00 1.29
N LEU A 55 4.51 1.68 0.23
CA LEU A 55 4.77 2.60 -0.88
C LEU A 55 3.50 2.99 -1.64
N GLY A 56 2.56 2.05 -1.83
CA GLY A 56 1.26 2.34 -2.43
C GLY A 56 0.46 3.39 -1.64
N LEU A 57 0.46 3.30 -0.30
CA LEU A 57 -0.15 4.30 0.57
C LEU A 57 0.57 5.65 0.46
N LEU A 58 1.90 5.64 0.53
CA LEU A 58 2.72 6.85 0.45
C LEU A 58 2.56 7.59 -0.90
N CYS A 59 2.51 6.87 -2.02
CA CYS A 59 2.25 7.46 -3.33
C CYS A 59 0.83 8.03 -3.48
N SER A 60 -0.11 7.57 -2.65
CA SER A 60 -1.53 7.95 -2.71
C SER A 60 -1.89 9.06 -1.70
N GLN A 61 -0.91 9.65 -1.01
CA GLN A 61 -1.10 10.81 -0.13
C GLN A 61 -1.93 11.90 -0.82
N SER A 62 -2.89 12.50 -0.12
CA SER A 62 -3.69 13.60 -0.66
C SER A 62 -2.82 14.82 -0.98
N ALA A 63 -1.90 15.16 -0.06
CA ALA A 63 -0.88 16.19 -0.21
C ALA A 63 0.20 15.75 -1.23
N PRO A 64 0.32 16.44 -2.40
CA PRO A 64 1.30 16.07 -3.42
C PRO A 64 2.76 16.10 -2.94
N GLU A 65 3.09 17.01 -2.04
CA GLU A 65 4.42 17.20 -1.46
C GLU A 65 4.86 16.07 -0.53
N SER A 66 3.90 15.27 -0.03
CA SER A 66 4.18 14.08 0.79
C SER A 66 4.45 12.84 -0.05
N ARG A 67 4.25 12.90 -1.37
CA ARG A 67 4.50 11.78 -2.28
C ARG A 67 5.97 11.74 -2.68
N PRO A 68 6.60 10.56 -2.75
CA PRO A 68 7.94 10.40 -3.27
C PRO A 68 7.95 10.71 -4.76
N ASN A 69 9.04 11.29 -5.24
CA ASN A 69 9.30 11.33 -6.67
C ASN A 69 9.74 9.93 -7.17
N MET A 70 9.72 9.73 -8.48
CA MET A 70 10.06 8.42 -9.08
C MET A 70 11.46 7.92 -8.71
N ARG A 71 12.44 8.82 -8.56
CA ARG A 71 13.80 8.44 -8.15
C ARG A 71 13.82 7.87 -6.74
N GLN A 72 13.16 8.53 -5.79
CA GLN A 72 13.02 8.03 -4.42
C GLN A 72 12.29 6.68 -4.40
N LEU A 73 11.19 6.57 -5.16
CA LEU A 73 10.41 5.35 -5.25
C LEU A 73 11.26 4.16 -5.74
N THR A 74 12.09 4.36 -6.78
CA THR A 74 12.99 3.33 -7.28
C THR A 74 14.07 2.94 -6.27
N GLN A 75 14.60 3.90 -5.50
CA GLN A 75 15.59 3.62 -4.46
C GLN A 75 15.01 2.76 -3.33
N PHE A 76 13.76 3.00 -2.93
CA PHE A 76 13.07 2.15 -1.95
C PHE A 76 12.87 0.73 -2.50
N LEU A 77 12.38 0.61 -3.74
CA LEU A 77 12.13 -0.68 -4.37
C LEU A 77 13.40 -1.52 -4.58
N ASN A 78 14.54 -0.87 -4.84
CA ASN A 78 15.84 -1.54 -4.99
C ASN A 78 16.50 -1.89 -3.65
N GLY A 79 15.96 -1.41 -2.53
CA GLY A 79 16.60 -1.53 -1.22
C GLY A 79 17.81 -0.61 -1.02
N ASP A 80 18.02 0.37 -1.91
CA ASP A 80 19.11 1.35 -1.81
C ASP A 80 18.93 2.26 -0.57
N VAL A 81 17.68 2.51 -0.20
CA VAL A 81 17.28 3.34 0.95
C VAL A 81 16.17 2.62 1.71
N PRO A 82 16.25 2.49 3.04
CA PRO A 82 15.16 1.92 3.82
C PRO A 82 13.96 2.86 3.84
N LEU A 83 12.76 2.29 3.75
CA LEU A 83 11.54 3.03 4.02
C LEU A 83 11.43 3.20 5.55
N GLN A 84 12.09 4.25 6.09
CA GLN A 84 11.99 4.58 7.52
C GLN A 84 10.53 4.60 7.92
N ASP A 85 10.19 3.86 8.99
CA ASP A 85 8.83 3.47 9.28
C ASP A 85 7.86 4.66 9.18
N LEU A 86 6.88 4.52 8.28
CA LEU A 86 5.81 5.47 7.99
C LEU A 86 4.99 5.88 9.23
N GLU A 87 5.31 5.37 10.42
CA GLU A 87 4.74 5.74 11.72
C GLU A 87 4.85 7.24 12.02
N HIS A 88 5.87 7.93 11.49
CA HIS A 88 6.09 9.37 11.73
C HIS A 88 5.45 10.29 10.68
N GLN A 89 4.96 9.73 9.58
CA GLN A 89 4.22 10.47 8.57
C GLN A 89 2.76 10.18 8.84
N ASN A 90 2.00 11.18 9.30
CA ASN A 90 0.57 11.09 9.60
C ASN A 90 -0.26 10.81 8.33
N LEU A 91 -0.08 9.63 7.73
CA LEU A 91 -0.95 8.99 6.76
C LEU A 91 -2.26 8.64 7.44
#